data_AF-S9RHG1-F1
#
_entry.id   AF-S9RHG1-F1
#
_cell.length_a   1.000
_cell.length_b   1.000
_cell.length_c   1.000
_cell.angle_alpha   90.00
_cell.angle_beta   90.00
_cell.angle_gamma   90.00
#
_symmetry.space_group_name_H-M   'P 1'
#
loop_
_entity.id
_entity.type
_entity.pdbx_description
1 polymer ?
#
loop_
_entity_poly.entity_id
_entity_poly.type
_entity_poly.pdbx_seq_one_letter_code
_entity_poly.pdbx_strand_id
1 'polypeptide(L)'
;MTAIRTRITVSGKEKKALRAFYYNQEKKPTQIEVADWFKSEFGKPIAQSTLSRILSDRFAYLDDTDQNLHAKRNRSPKYPALEKALYNWIQDAHFTRTKATNDILKAAATKLWGTIPEYREASMPEFSNGWVEGFRRRYLERADEPSRGEYFIDVEHLGDSMVRIQDVASFFPKENIFNVDETGLFWKLLPNQTPSIENCGHTKRYKAKISIVMCANSTGSEKLPLWVIGYAKRPRAFHSTGTYPENIGIHWCSSGKASMTLTIMKKWLRWFDANMEGRKVLLVLDNSDVHRLAVESIRCSSHAFQNTTIIFLPSNSTNVYQPFELGVFNAFKILYRLQWTRYWKTLLSNGQSPQTKTNLLLAIKWVASSWNISLSESIIDRAFRRSGVLNIIDDSEAALQVPFMSNEVKEIIDLIQEVLGKAEVKLESYLSPFEESLEDNAKNLQDNEIAADFTNDKEFETDEEEQSYPPMPHEKALQAIQLLLQYEAQRPNNDNTNYPQIERHLSIIQNRLQEKK
;
A
#
# COMPACT_ATOMS: atom_id res chain seq x y z
N MET A 1 14.67 64.70 -15.02
CA MET A 1 14.83 63.81 -13.85
C MET A 1 13.46 63.29 -13.44
N THR A 2 13.09 62.10 -13.89
CA THR A 2 11.80 61.47 -13.58
C THR A 2 11.90 60.87 -12.18
N ALA A 3 11.17 61.43 -11.21
CA ALA A 3 11.17 60.95 -9.84
C ALA A 3 10.69 59.50 -9.79
N ILE A 4 11.58 58.60 -9.33
CA ILE A 4 11.24 57.21 -9.04
C ILE A 4 10.26 57.22 -7.87
N ARG A 5 8.96 57.11 -8.15
CA ARG A 5 7.94 56.85 -7.13
C ARG A 5 8.17 55.43 -6.60
N THR A 6 8.90 55.32 -5.49
CA THR A 6 9.00 54.09 -4.71
C THR A 6 7.59 53.68 -4.25
N ARG A 7 7.09 52.55 -4.77
CA ARG A 7 5.80 51.98 -4.36
C ARG A 7 5.92 51.46 -2.92
N ILE A 8 5.48 52.25 -1.96
CA ILE A 8 5.42 51.83 -0.56
C ILE A 8 4.29 50.82 -0.40
N THR A 9 4.62 49.64 0.12
CA THR A 9 3.68 48.51 0.23
C THR A 9 3.24 48.36 1.68
N VAL A 10 1.92 48.34 1.92
CA VAL A 10 1.31 48.16 3.25
C VAL A 10 0.85 46.71 3.41
N SER A 11 1.37 46.00 4.41
CA SER A 11 1.11 44.61 4.76
C SER A 11 -0.25 44.40 5.45
N GLY A 12 -0.69 43.14 5.61
CA GLY A 12 -1.93 42.79 6.31
C GLY A 12 -1.92 43.23 7.77
N LYS A 13 -0.81 42.99 8.48
CA LYS A 13 -0.60 43.43 9.87
C LYS A 13 -0.69 44.95 10.03
N GLU A 14 -0.04 45.71 9.15
CA GLU A 14 -0.08 47.18 9.15
C GLU A 14 -1.50 47.72 8.86
N LYS A 15 -2.27 47.05 7.98
CA LYS A 15 -3.66 47.42 7.70
C LYS A 15 -4.58 47.15 8.90
N LYS A 16 -4.43 46.00 9.54
CA LYS A 16 -5.21 45.63 10.73
C LYS A 16 -4.94 46.60 11.88
N ALA A 17 -3.68 46.91 12.14
CA ALA A 17 -3.30 47.89 13.16
C ALA A 17 -3.89 49.29 12.87
N LEU A 18 -3.87 49.72 11.61
CA LEU A 18 -4.47 50.99 11.18
C LEU A 18 -5.99 51.02 11.37
N ARG A 19 -6.69 49.92 11.02
CA ARG A 19 -8.13 49.80 11.24
C ARG A 19 -8.47 49.78 12.73
N ALA A 20 -7.75 49.01 13.54
CA ALA A 20 -7.92 48.99 14.98
C ALA A 20 -7.70 50.39 15.60
N PHE A 21 -6.63 51.09 15.18
CA PHE A 21 -6.37 52.46 15.62
C PHE A 21 -7.49 53.44 15.24
N TYR A 22 -8.10 53.31 14.06
CA TYR A 22 -9.19 54.20 13.63
C TYR A 22 -10.54 53.85 14.28
N TYR A 23 -10.85 52.56 14.44
CA TYR A 23 -12.14 52.09 14.91
C TYR A 23 -12.28 52.07 16.44
N ASN A 24 -11.17 51.91 17.19
CA ASN A 24 -11.17 51.89 18.66
C ASN A 24 -11.10 53.27 19.34
N GLN A 25 -11.10 54.36 18.59
CA GLN A 25 -11.10 55.72 19.16
C GLN A 25 -12.53 56.22 19.37
N GLU A 26 -12.80 56.80 20.54
CA GLU A 26 -14.11 57.39 20.89
C GLU A 26 -14.50 58.53 19.95
N LYS A 27 -13.51 59.31 19.48
CA LYS A 27 -13.67 60.33 18.44
C LYS A 27 -12.86 59.94 17.21
N LYS A 28 -13.50 59.91 16.03
CA LYS A 28 -12.85 59.48 14.78
C LYS A 28 -11.73 60.46 14.40
N PRO A 29 -10.46 60.01 14.35
CA PRO A 29 -9.34 60.87 13.97
C PRO A 29 -9.44 61.25 12.49
N THR A 30 -8.93 62.43 12.15
CA THR A 30 -8.82 62.90 10.78
C THR A 30 -7.81 62.07 9.99
N GLN A 31 -7.92 62.06 8.66
CA GLN A 31 -7.00 61.27 7.83
C GLN A 31 -5.53 61.72 7.93
N ILE A 32 -5.30 62.99 8.32
CA ILE A 32 -3.95 63.52 8.57
C ILE A 32 -3.37 62.89 9.85
N GLU A 33 -4.14 62.89 10.94
CA GLU A 33 -3.74 62.29 12.22
C GLU A 33 -3.47 60.78 12.08
N VAL A 34 -4.28 60.07 11.28
CA VAL A 34 -4.04 58.64 11.00
C VAL A 34 -2.77 58.44 10.16
N ALA A 35 -2.48 59.34 9.23
CA ALA A 35 -1.27 59.26 8.41
C ALA A 35 0.00 59.51 9.25
N ASP A 36 -0.06 60.47 10.17
CA ASP A 36 1.03 60.82 11.08
C ASP A 36 1.28 59.69 12.09
N TRP A 37 0.22 59.13 12.66
CA TRP A 37 0.32 57.94 13.49
C TRP A 37 0.95 56.77 12.73
N PHE A 38 0.49 56.48 11.51
CA PHE A 38 1.01 55.38 10.71
C PHE A 38 2.50 55.56 10.37
N LYS A 39 2.94 56.81 10.12
CA LYS A 39 4.34 57.15 9.88
C LYS A 39 5.19 57.01 11.15
N SER A 40 4.65 57.39 12.31
CA SER A 40 5.32 57.23 13.61
C SER A 40 5.48 55.75 13.99
N GLU A 41 4.43 54.96 13.80
CA GLU A 41 4.39 53.55 14.21
C GLU A 41 5.21 52.64 13.29
N PHE A 42 5.11 52.83 11.96
CA PHE A 42 5.70 51.92 10.97
C PHE A 42 6.85 52.53 10.16
N GLY A 43 7.24 53.78 10.45
CA GLY A 43 8.33 54.48 9.76
C GLY A 43 8.07 54.75 8.27
N LYS A 44 6.82 54.65 7.81
CA LYS A 44 6.45 54.74 6.37
C LYS A 44 5.36 55.78 6.14
N PRO A 45 5.51 56.69 5.16
CA PRO A 45 4.42 57.57 4.78
C PRO A 45 3.33 56.79 4.04
N ILE A 46 2.06 57.12 4.31
CA ILE A 46 0.90 56.51 3.66
C ILE A 46 0.09 57.58 2.91
N ALA A 47 -0.31 57.27 1.68
CA ALA A 47 -1.11 58.19 0.88
C ALA A 47 -2.58 58.18 1.34
N GLN A 48 -3.22 59.35 1.30
CA GLN A 48 -4.63 59.53 1.70
C GLN A 48 -5.58 58.58 0.96
N SER A 49 -5.40 58.37 -0.35
CA SER A 49 -6.20 57.43 -1.14
C SER A 49 -6.04 55.98 -0.69
N THR A 50 -4.88 55.63 -0.10
CA THR A 50 -4.61 54.30 0.43
C THR A 50 -5.24 54.13 1.81
N LEU A 51 -5.24 55.17 2.65
CA LEU A 51 -5.95 55.21 3.94
C LEU A 51 -7.45 54.98 3.75
N SER A 52 -8.12 55.77 2.90
CA SER A 52 -9.55 55.59 2.62
C SER A 52 -9.89 54.20 2.13
N ARG A 53 -9.01 53.62 1.29
CA ARG A 53 -9.21 52.26 0.77
C ARG A 53 -9.01 51.17 1.83
N ILE A 54 -8.12 51.36 2.81
CA ILE A 54 -7.90 50.40 3.90
C ILE A 54 -9.02 50.46 4.94
N LEU A 55 -9.57 51.66 5.18
CA LEU A 55 -10.65 51.86 6.14
C LEU A 55 -12.04 51.42 5.62
N SER A 56 -12.20 51.21 4.31
CA SER A 56 -13.47 50.74 3.74
C SER A 56 -13.77 49.26 4.03
N ASP A 57 -15.02 48.86 3.79
CA ASP A 57 -15.54 47.50 4.03
C ASP A 57 -14.75 46.40 3.31
N ARG A 58 -14.02 46.76 2.24
CA ARG A 58 -13.15 45.84 1.50
C ARG A 58 -12.11 45.14 2.41
N PHE A 59 -11.73 45.75 3.52
CA PHE A 59 -10.77 45.19 4.48
C PHE A 59 -11.38 44.89 5.86
N ALA A 60 -12.71 44.89 6.00
CA ALA A 60 -13.38 44.56 7.26
C ALA A 60 -13.06 43.15 7.76
N TYR A 61 -12.81 42.20 6.85
CA TYR A 61 -12.39 40.84 7.22
C TYR A 61 -11.09 40.78 8.06
N LEU A 62 -10.25 41.83 8.02
CA LEU A 62 -9.03 41.91 8.83
C LEU A 62 -9.32 42.20 10.30
N ASP A 63 -10.52 42.65 10.65
CA ASP A 63 -10.86 42.99 12.03
C ASP A 63 -11.07 41.71 12.87
N ASP A 64 -11.65 40.66 12.27
CA ASP A 64 -12.04 39.41 12.96
C ASP A 64 -11.10 38.21 12.75
N THR A 65 -10.09 38.32 11.87
CA THR A 65 -9.21 37.18 11.52
C THR A 65 -7.72 37.49 11.68
N ASP A 66 -6.94 36.50 12.14
CA ASP A 66 -5.46 36.55 12.25
C ASP A 66 -4.74 35.72 11.18
N GLN A 67 -5.47 35.10 10.24
CA GLN A 67 -4.88 34.32 9.16
C GLN A 67 -4.25 35.23 8.08
N ASN A 68 -3.04 34.88 7.62
CA ASN A 68 -2.31 35.56 6.52
C ASN A 68 -1.85 37.02 6.78
N LEU A 69 -1.62 37.44 8.04
CA LEU A 69 -1.21 38.82 8.37
C LEU A 69 0.15 39.26 7.79
N HIS A 70 1.03 38.30 7.46
CA HIS A 70 2.34 38.56 6.82
C HIS A 70 2.26 38.73 5.29
N ALA A 71 1.14 38.36 4.66
CA ALA A 71 1.01 38.40 3.21
C ALA A 71 0.77 39.84 2.71
N LYS A 72 1.69 40.38 1.91
CA LYS A 72 1.61 41.74 1.34
C LYS A 72 0.54 41.89 0.24
N ARG A 73 0.05 40.79 -0.31
CA ARG A 73 -1.08 40.67 -1.26
C ARG A 73 -1.57 39.23 -1.30
N ASN A 74 -2.85 38.99 -1.03
CA ASN A 74 -3.50 37.72 -1.38
C ASN A 74 -4.17 37.93 -2.75
N ARG A 75 -3.49 37.54 -3.84
CA ARG A 75 -4.12 37.50 -5.16
C ARG A 75 -4.59 36.08 -5.41
N SER A 76 -5.88 35.91 -5.57
CA SER A 76 -6.47 34.67 -6.05
C SER A 76 -5.81 34.28 -7.38
N PRO A 77 -5.58 32.98 -7.62
CA PRO A 77 -5.06 32.52 -8.90
C PRO A 77 -5.97 32.96 -10.03
N LYS A 78 -5.38 33.30 -11.18
CA LYS A 78 -6.15 33.81 -12.34
C LYS A 78 -7.12 32.74 -12.88
N TYR A 79 -6.72 31.46 -12.76
CA TYR A 79 -7.50 30.30 -13.18
C TYR A 79 -7.46 29.23 -12.07
N PRO A 80 -8.27 29.35 -11.02
CA PRO A 80 -8.20 28.47 -9.84
C PRO A 80 -8.47 27.00 -10.18
N ALA A 81 -9.48 26.71 -11.01
CA ALA A 81 -9.83 25.36 -11.41
C ALA A 81 -8.72 24.71 -12.27
N LEU A 82 -8.10 25.49 -13.15
CA LEU A 82 -6.95 25.05 -13.96
C LEU A 82 -5.73 24.77 -13.10
N GLU A 83 -5.40 25.66 -12.17
CA GLU A 83 -4.24 25.44 -11.28
C GLU A 83 -4.46 24.22 -10.37
N LYS A 84 -5.68 23.96 -9.90
CA LYS A 84 -6.00 22.73 -9.15
C LYS A 84 -5.89 21.48 -10.02
N ALA A 85 -6.44 21.50 -11.24
CA ALA A 85 -6.33 20.39 -12.18
C ALA A 85 -4.88 20.14 -12.60
N LEU A 86 -4.09 21.20 -12.81
CA LEU A 86 -2.67 21.12 -13.14
C LEU A 86 -1.86 20.60 -11.96
N TYR A 87 -2.18 20.98 -10.74
CA TYR A 87 -1.55 20.42 -9.54
C TYR A 87 -1.82 18.92 -9.42
N ASN A 88 -3.08 18.49 -9.56
CA ASN A 88 -3.41 17.06 -9.58
C ASN A 88 -2.70 16.33 -10.72
N TRP A 89 -2.66 16.92 -11.92
CA TRP A 89 -1.92 16.36 -13.05
C TRP A 89 -0.41 16.21 -12.77
N ILE A 90 0.19 17.13 -12.01
CA ILE A 90 1.60 17.01 -11.58
C ILE A 90 1.77 15.89 -10.55
N GLN A 91 0.82 15.73 -9.62
CA GLN A 91 0.81 14.61 -8.67
C GLN A 91 0.69 13.26 -9.39
N ASP A 92 -0.16 13.21 -10.42
CA ASP A 92 -0.40 12.00 -11.22
C ASP A 92 0.75 11.70 -12.21
N ALA A 93 1.57 12.68 -12.58
CA ALA A 93 2.57 12.56 -13.65
C ALA A 93 4.02 12.31 -13.19
N HIS A 94 4.27 11.94 -11.93
CA HIS A 94 5.62 11.60 -11.40
C HIS A 94 6.73 12.62 -11.75
N PHE A 95 6.44 13.92 -11.80
CA PHE A 95 7.51 14.92 -11.94
C PHE A 95 8.20 15.13 -10.59
N THR A 96 9.36 14.49 -10.39
CA THR A 96 10.31 14.91 -9.35
C THR A 96 10.50 16.43 -9.46
N ARG A 97 10.47 17.15 -8.32
CA ARG A 97 10.45 18.64 -8.23
C ARG A 97 11.54 19.35 -9.05
N THR A 98 12.54 18.63 -9.53
CA THR A 98 13.65 19.06 -10.38
C THR A 98 13.45 18.91 -11.90
N LYS A 99 12.41 18.21 -12.40
CA LYS A 99 12.24 17.91 -13.85
C LYS A 99 11.06 18.60 -14.56
N ALA A 100 10.15 19.25 -13.84
CA ALA A 100 9.10 20.04 -14.49
C ALA A 100 9.71 21.33 -15.06
N THR A 101 10.07 21.37 -16.34
CA THR A 101 10.45 22.62 -17.02
C THR A 101 9.21 23.47 -17.28
N ASN A 102 9.38 24.80 -17.38
CA ASN A 102 8.26 25.73 -17.55
C ASN A 102 7.41 25.40 -18.79
N ASP A 103 8.02 24.86 -19.84
CA ASP A 103 7.33 24.55 -21.10
C ASP A 103 6.45 23.30 -20.99
N ILE A 104 6.84 22.32 -20.16
CA ILE A 104 6.00 21.16 -19.85
C ILE A 104 4.75 21.59 -19.08
N LEU A 105 4.90 22.48 -18.10
CA LEU A 105 3.78 23.00 -17.32
C LEU A 105 2.81 23.82 -18.18
N LYS A 106 3.32 24.60 -19.12
CA LYS A 106 2.48 25.30 -20.10
C LYS A 106 1.75 24.32 -21.02
N ALA A 107 2.45 23.31 -21.57
CA ALA A 107 1.84 22.33 -22.45
C ALA A 107 0.72 21.53 -21.76
N ALA A 108 0.93 21.16 -20.50
CA ALA A 108 -0.07 20.50 -19.67
C ALA A 108 -1.27 21.43 -19.37
N ALA A 109 -1.01 22.70 -19.03
CA ALA A 109 -2.07 23.69 -18.82
C ALA A 109 -2.93 23.90 -20.08
N THR A 110 -2.30 23.93 -21.27
CA THR A 110 -2.98 23.99 -22.57
C THR A 110 -3.88 22.77 -22.79
N LYS A 111 -3.40 21.56 -22.47
CA LYS A 111 -4.18 20.32 -22.62
C LYS A 111 -5.36 20.27 -21.65
N LEU A 112 -5.16 20.73 -20.41
CA LEU A 112 -6.20 20.75 -19.37
C LEU A 112 -7.24 21.85 -19.58
N TRP A 113 -6.92 22.91 -20.31
CA TRP A 113 -7.85 24.00 -20.60
C TRP A 113 -9.14 23.50 -21.28
N GLY A 114 -9.01 22.61 -22.27
CA GLY A 114 -10.15 22.05 -23.01
C GLY A 114 -10.94 20.96 -22.27
N THR A 115 -10.37 20.37 -21.21
CA THR A 115 -11.03 19.30 -20.44
C THR A 115 -11.86 19.84 -19.28
N ILE A 116 -11.54 21.04 -18.78
CA ILE A 116 -12.26 21.68 -17.67
C ILE A 116 -13.59 22.25 -18.19
N PRO A 117 -14.75 21.79 -17.66
CA PRO A 117 -16.07 22.24 -18.11
C PRO A 117 -16.25 23.76 -18.09
N GLU A 118 -15.66 24.44 -17.10
CA GLU A 118 -15.72 25.90 -16.93
C GLU A 118 -14.99 26.69 -18.03
N TYR A 119 -14.02 26.08 -18.73
CA TYR A 119 -13.15 26.76 -19.70
C TYR A 119 -13.26 26.21 -21.12
N ARG A 120 -14.12 25.19 -21.33
CA ARG A 120 -14.30 24.49 -22.61
C ARG A 120 -14.73 25.42 -23.76
N GLU A 121 -15.50 26.46 -23.47
CA GLU A 121 -15.97 27.45 -24.46
C GLU A 121 -15.19 28.78 -24.41
N ALA A 122 -14.23 28.91 -23.50
CA ALA A 122 -13.44 30.13 -23.33
C ALA A 122 -12.20 30.14 -24.24
N SER A 123 -11.86 31.31 -24.80
CA SER A 123 -10.65 31.45 -25.60
C SER A 123 -9.40 31.16 -24.76
N MET A 124 -8.55 30.28 -25.28
CA MET A 124 -7.38 29.79 -24.56
C MET A 124 -6.36 30.92 -24.35
N PRO A 125 -5.95 31.18 -23.10
CA PRO A 125 -4.97 32.20 -22.80
C PRO A 125 -3.54 31.71 -23.09
N GLU A 126 -2.63 32.64 -23.38
CA GLU A 126 -1.21 32.34 -23.46
C GLU A 126 -0.60 32.25 -22.06
N PHE A 127 -0.08 31.06 -21.70
CA PHE A 127 0.51 30.81 -20.38
C PHE A 127 1.94 31.35 -20.30
N SER A 128 2.11 32.49 -19.62
CA SER A 128 3.43 33.11 -19.45
C SER A 128 4.29 32.40 -18.38
N ASN A 129 5.62 32.57 -18.47
CA ASN A 129 6.54 32.10 -17.42
C ASN A 129 6.17 32.64 -16.03
N GLY A 130 5.74 33.90 -15.94
CA GLY A 130 5.31 34.51 -14.68
C GLY A 130 4.04 33.89 -14.09
N TRP A 131 3.15 33.33 -14.92
CA TRP A 131 2.01 32.55 -14.43
C TRP A 131 2.47 31.22 -13.83
N VAL A 132 3.36 30.50 -14.52
CA VAL A 132 3.94 29.22 -14.06
C VAL A 132 4.70 29.40 -12.74
N GLU A 133 5.54 30.43 -12.62
CA GLU A 133 6.24 30.76 -11.38
C GLU A 133 5.28 31.10 -10.24
N GLY A 134 4.17 31.77 -10.56
CA GLY A 134 3.10 32.03 -9.60
C GLY A 134 2.42 30.75 -9.12
N PHE A 135 2.17 29.82 -10.03
CA PHE A 135 1.60 28.50 -9.74
C PHE A 135 2.54 27.68 -8.83
N ARG A 136 3.83 27.59 -9.17
CA ARG A 136 4.84 26.88 -8.34
C ARG A 136 4.86 27.42 -6.91
N ARG A 137 4.89 28.73 -6.74
CA ARG A 137 4.89 29.37 -5.42
C ARG A 137 3.63 29.10 -4.60
N ARG A 138 2.48 28.94 -5.26
CA ARG A 138 1.20 28.68 -4.60
C ARG A 138 1.03 27.22 -4.20
N TYR A 139 1.46 26.29 -5.05
CA TYR A 139 1.12 24.87 -4.94
C TYR A 139 2.31 23.96 -4.63
N LEU A 140 3.54 24.36 -4.97
CA LEU A 140 4.74 23.52 -4.80
C LEU A 140 5.65 23.98 -3.66
N GLU A 141 5.73 25.29 -3.40
CA GLU A 141 6.62 25.88 -2.38
C GLU A 141 5.94 26.11 -1.01
N ARG A 142 4.62 25.89 -0.90
CA ARG A 142 3.83 26.19 0.30
C ARG A 142 3.55 24.97 1.20
N ALA A 143 4.21 23.84 0.93
CA ALA A 143 4.07 22.60 1.68
C ALA A 143 4.93 22.51 2.95
N ASP A 144 5.64 23.59 3.31
CA ASP A 144 6.51 23.67 4.51
C ASP A 144 5.85 24.46 5.66
N GLU A 145 4.64 24.09 6.09
CA GLU A 145 4.16 24.45 7.43
C GLU A 145 3.91 23.17 8.23
N PRO A 146 4.71 22.90 9.29
CA PRO A 146 4.64 21.67 10.03
C PRO A 146 3.47 21.70 11.01
N SER A 147 2.39 20.99 10.70
CA SER A 147 1.34 20.71 11.67
C SER A 147 0.89 19.26 11.60
N ARG A 148 1.14 18.55 12.71
CA ARG A 148 0.57 17.25 13.15
C ARG A 148 0.92 16.02 12.32
N GLY A 149 1.90 15.28 12.84
CA GLY A 149 1.99 13.82 12.72
C GLY A 149 2.62 13.29 11.43
N GLU A 150 3.68 12.50 11.63
CA GLU A 150 4.28 11.57 10.67
C GLU A 150 5.25 12.17 9.64
N TYR A 151 6.52 11.80 9.82
CA TYR A 151 7.66 12.19 9.03
C TYR A 151 7.62 11.50 7.66
N PHE A 152 7.31 12.25 6.60
CA PHE A 152 7.76 11.92 5.25
C PHE A 152 9.20 12.43 5.15
N ILE A 153 10.19 11.55 4.94
CA ILE A 153 11.49 12.01 4.49
C ILE A 153 12.06 11.10 3.41
N ASP A 154 11.94 11.58 2.18
CA ASP A 154 12.68 11.08 1.03
C ASP A 154 14.11 11.61 1.16
N VAL A 155 15.07 10.74 1.56
CA VAL A 155 16.48 11.12 1.66
C VAL A 155 17.20 10.63 0.40
N GLU A 156 17.91 11.54 -0.26
CA GLU A 156 18.62 11.29 -1.52
C GLU A 156 19.78 10.27 -1.41
N HIS A 157 20.13 9.78 -0.22
CA HIS A 157 21.24 8.85 0.01
C HIS A 157 20.78 7.63 0.80
N LEU A 158 20.98 6.42 0.24
CA LEU A 158 20.48 5.14 0.78
C LEU A 158 20.89 4.87 2.24
N GLY A 159 22.15 5.22 2.58
CA GLY A 159 22.69 5.05 3.94
C GLY A 159 22.06 6.00 4.95
N ASP A 160 21.88 7.27 4.59
CA ASP A 160 21.26 8.28 5.47
C ASP A 160 19.77 7.99 5.71
N SER A 161 19.09 7.38 4.73
CA SER A 161 17.71 6.90 4.87
C SER A 161 17.60 5.76 5.88
N MET A 162 18.52 4.78 5.84
CA MET A 162 18.47 3.63 6.75
C MET A 162 18.78 4.02 8.20
N VAL A 163 19.70 4.95 8.44
CA VAL A 163 19.94 5.49 9.80
C VAL A 163 18.65 6.04 10.40
N ARG A 164 17.86 6.77 9.61
CA ARG A 164 16.57 7.32 10.08
C ARG A 164 15.52 6.23 10.31
N ILE A 165 15.47 5.21 9.45
CA ILE A 165 14.57 4.07 9.66
C ILE A 165 14.91 3.37 10.97
N GLN A 166 16.19 3.16 11.23
CA GLN A 166 16.68 2.58 12.47
C GLN A 166 16.38 3.45 13.69
N ASP A 167 16.56 4.77 13.58
CA ASP A 167 16.22 5.72 14.65
C ASP A 167 14.73 5.66 14.96
N VAL A 168 13.84 5.68 13.95
CA VAL A 168 12.40 5.56 14.15
C VAL A 168 12.03 4.20 14.74
N ALA A 169 12.60 3.11 14.21
CA ALA A 169 12.39 1.75 14.70
C ALA A 169 12.79 1.59 16.18
N SER A 170 13.82 2.32 16.64
CA SER A 170 14.29 2.25 18.04
C SER A 170 13.24 2.71 19.07
N PHE A 171 12.23 3.48 18.65
CA PHE A 171 11.13 3.90 19.53
C PHE A 171 10.04 2.84 19.72
N PHE A 172 10.09 1.72 18.98
CA PHE A 172 9.10 0.67 19.02
C PHE A 172 9.71 -0.64 19.56
N PRO A 173 8.98 -1.39 20.41
CA PRO A 173 9.32 -2.78 20.69
C PRO A 173 9.37 -3.59 19.39
N LYS A 174 10.22 -4.61 19.33
CA LYS A 174 10.38 -5.47 18.13
C LYS A 174 9.06 -6.12 17.71
N GLU A 175 8.25 -6.49 18.68
CA GLU A 175 6.93 -7.09 18.51
C GLU A 175 5.91 -6.12 17.86
N ASN A 176 6.21 -4.81 17.86
CA ASN A 176 5.41 -3.74 17.30
C ASN A 176 6.01 -3.13 16.03
N ILE A 177 7.06 -3.73 15.47
CA ILE A 177 7.62 -3.33 14.17
C ILE A 177 7.15 -4.35 13.14
N PHE A 178 6.30 -3.93 12.23
CA PHE A 178 5.72 -4.76 11.17
C PHE A 178 6.31 -4.38 9.82
N ASN A 179 6.36 -5.36 8.93
CA ASN A 179 6.60 -5.17 7.52
C ASN A 179 5.48 -5.87 6.74
N VAL A 180 5.07 -5.26 5.65
CA VAL A 180 4.14 -5.85 4.69
C VAL A 180 4.75 -5.77 3.31
N ASP A 181 4.55 -6.83 2.54
CA ASP A 181 4.90 -6.85 1.14
C ASP A 181 4.06 -7.88 0.38
N GLU A 182 4.11 -7.81 -0.94
CA GLU A 182 3.38 -8.68 -1.84
C GLU A 182 4.29 -9.58 -2.66
N THR A 183 3.86 -10.82 -2.90
CA THR A 183 4.53 -11.72 -3.86
C THR A 183 3.54 -12.35 -4.82
N GLY A 184 3.93 -12.52 -6.08
CA GLY A 184 3.17 -13.33 -7.04
C GLY A 184 3.36 -14.83 -6.77
N LEU A 185 2.34 -15.62 -7.09
CA LEU A 185 2.40 -17.08 -7.09
C LEU A 185 1.60 -17.63 -8.28
N PHE A 186 2.27 -18.37 -9.17
CA PHE A 186 1.60 -19.22 -10.16
C PHE A 186 1.23 -20.52 -9.50
N TRP A 187 0.00 -20.58 -9.00
CA TRP A 187 -0.41 -21.71 -8.17
C TRP A 187 -0.45 -23.01 -8.97
N LYS A 188 -0.72 -22.98 -10.29
CA LYS A 188 -0.74 -24.16 -11.19
C LYS A 188 0.58 -24.46 -11.92
N LEU A 189 1.67 -23.72 -11.65
CA LEU A 189 2.94 -23.92 -12.33
C LEU A 189 3.51 -25.32 -12.10
N LEU A 190 4.02 -25.93 -13.17
CA LEU A 190 4.69 -27.23 -13.12
C LEU A 190 6.23 -27.07 -13.25
N PRO A 191 7.04 -27.98 -12.68
CA PRO A 191 8.50 -27.85 -12.66
C PRO A 191 9.18 -27.64 -14.03
N ASN A 192 8.60 -28.19 -15.11
CA ASN A 192 9.16 -28.12 -16.47
C ASN A 192 8.30 -27.27 -17.41
N GLN A 193 7.50 -26.34 -16.87
CA GLN A 193 6.61 -25.50 -17.67
C GLN A 193 6.86 -24.04 -17.38
N THR A 194 6.60 -23.21 -18.38
CA THR A 194 6.49 -21.78 -18.22
C THR A 194 5.05 -21.41 -17.84
N PRO A 195 4.85 -20.28 -17.13
CA PRO A 195 3.52 -19.77 -16.85
C PRO A 195 2.71 -19.59 -18.14
N SER A 196 1.48 -20.11 -18.14
CA SER A 196 0.58 -19.95 -19.28
C SER A 196 0.07 -18.51 -19.37
N ILE A 197 -0.08 -17.98 -20.58
CA ILE A 197 -0.58 -16.62 -20.83
C ILE A 197 -1.92 -16.71 -21.56
N GLU A 198 -2.83 -15.80 -21.23
CA GLU A 198 -4.07 -15.56 -21.98
C GLU A 198 -4.19 -14.11 -22.43
N ASN A 199 -4.83 -13.91 -23.58
CA ASN A 199 -5.17 -12.59 -24.10
C ASN A 199 -6.56 -12.20 -23.59
N CYS A 200 -6.65 -11.09 -22.88
CA CYS A 200 -7.90 -10.50 -22.40
C CYS A 200 -8.05 -9.09 -23.00
N GLY A 201 -8.88 -9.00 -24.04
CA GLY A 201 -8.99 -7.79 -24.85
C GLY A 201 -7.64 -7.46 -25.50
N HIS A 202 -7.11 -6.27 -25.21
CA HIS A 202 -5.80 -5.81 -25.69
C HIS A 202 -4.63 -6.10 -24.73
N THR A 203 -4.89 -6.82 -23.63
CA THR A 203 -3.89 -7.08 -22.58
C THR A 203 -3.54 -8.56 -22.46
N LYS A 204 -2.30 -8.87 -22.10
CA LYS A 204 -1.84 -10.23 -21.78
C LYS A 204 -1.87 -10.40 -20.26
N ARG A 205 -2.44 -11.49 -19.77
CA ARG A 205 -2.38 -11.88 -18.35
C ARG A 205 -1.88 -13.31 -18.21
N TYR A 206 -1.21 -13.60 -17.10
CA TYR A 206 -0.75 -14.94 -16.80
C TYR A 206 -1.85 -15.72 -16.08
N LYS A 207 -2.20 -16.89 -16.60
CA LYS A 207 -3.22 -17.77 -16.03
C LYS A 207 -2.78 -18.30 -14.67
N ALA A 208 -3.75 -18.60 -13.80
CA ALA A 208 -3.50 -19.16 -12.48
C ALA A 208 -2.47 -18.36 -11.64
N LYS A 209 -2.37 -17.04 -11.86
CA LYS A 209 -1.60 -16.13 -11.00
C LYS A 209 -2.49 -15.61 -9.88
N ILE A 210 -1.96 -15.63 -8.66
CA ILE A 210 -2.48 -14.86 -7.54
C ILE A 210 -1.36 -14.00 -6.98
N SER A 211 -1.69 -12.85 -6.39
CA SER A 211 -0.76 -12.10 -5.54
C SER A 211 -1.13 -12.29 -4.08
N ILE A 212 -0.13 -12.41 -3.23
CA ILE A 212 -0.29 -12.72 -1.81
C ILE A 212 0.37 -11.60 -1.03
N VAL A 213 -0.44 -10.84 -0.29
CA VAL A 213 0.00 -9.81 0.65
C VAL A 213 0.26 -10.48 1.98
N MET A 214 1.48 -10.33 2.49
CA MET A 214 1.95 -10.99 3.70
C MET A 214 2.47 -9.93 4.67
N CYS A 215 2.12 -10.05 5.95
CA CYS A 215 2.56 -9.10 6.96
C CYS A 215 2.84 -9.80 8.29
N ALA A 216 3.99 -9.49 8.89
CA ALA A 216 4.39 -10.02 10.18
C ALA A 216 5.21 -8.99 10.97
N ASN A 217 5.26 -9.16 12.29
CA ASN A 217 6.15 -8.39 13.14
C ASN A 217 7.61 -8.86 13.03
N SER A 218 8.53 -8.06 13.57
CA SER A 218 9.96 -8.27 13.36
C SER A 218 10.53 -9.50 14.07
N THR A 219 9.76 -10.11 14.97
CA THR A 219 10.15 -11.34 15.68
C THR A 219 9.55 -12.59 15.02
N GLY A 220 8.59 -12.43 14.11
CA GLY A 220 7.81 -13.52 13.51
C GLY A 220 6.71 -14.08 14.41
N SER A 221 6.65 -13.69 15.68
CA SER A 221 5.65 -14.16 16.66
C SER A 221 4.21 -13.78 16.31
N GLU A 222 4.04 -12.73 15.50
CA GLU A 222 2.74 -12.32 15.02
C GLU A 222 2.74 -12.26 13.48
N LYS A 223 2.05 -13.22 12.89
CA LYS A 223 1.72 -13.28 11.46
C LYS A 223 0.26 -12.86 11.28
N LEU A 224 0.01 -11.86 10.43
CA LEU A 224 -1.34 -11.40 10.13
C LEU A 224 -2.02 -12.30 9.08
N PRO A 225 -3.37 -12.36 9.07
CA PRO A 225 -4.10 -13.04 8.01
C PRO A 225 -3.69 -12.56 6.61
N LEU A 226 -3.48 -13.51 5.69
CA LEU A 226 -3.08 -13.22 4.32
C LEU A 226 -4.18 -12.48 3.58
N TRP A 227 -3.81 -11.55 2.70
CA TRP A 227 -4.71 -11.08 1.65
C TRP A 227 -4.29 -11.68 0.32
N VAL A 228 -5.22 -12.35 -0.36
CA VAL A 228 -4.96 -12.97 -1.65
C VAL A 228 -5.76 -12.26 -2.72
N ILE A 229 -5.07 -11.84 -3.78
CA ILE A 229 -5.63 -11.11 -4.91
C ILE A 229 -5.61 -12.03 -6.12
N GLY A 230 -6.80 -12.42 -6.60
CA GLY A 230 -6.96 -13.15 -7.86
C GLY A 230 -7.65 -12.32 -8.94
N TYR A 231 -7.99 -12.96 -10.07
CA TYR A 231 -8.68 -12.28 -11.16
C TYR A 231 -10.19 -12.18 -10.93
N ALA A 232 -10.79 -13.22 -10.32
CA ALA A 232 -12.23 -13.30 -10.14
C ALA A 232 -12.69 -12.70 -8.81
N LYS A 233 -13.79 -11.94 -8.84
CA LYS A 233 -14.47 -11.46 -7.62
C LYS A 233 -14.96 -12.61 -6.75
N ARG A 234 -15.49 -13.67 -7.37
CA ARG A 234 -16.03 -14.86 -6.69
C ARG A 234 -15.55 -16.12 -7.39
N PRO A 235 -14.30 -16.57 -7.10
CA PRO A 235 -13.77 -17.77 -7.72
C PRO A 235 -14.72 -18.96 -7.57
N ARG A 236 -14.91 -19.72 -8.65
CA ARG A 236 -15.80 -20.90 -8.66
C ARG A 236 -15.37 -21.90 -7.61
N ALA A 237 -14.07 -22.00 -7.33
CA ALA A 237 -13.54 -22.91 -6.33
C ALA A 237 -14.10 -22.65 -4.91
N PHE A 238 -14.44 -21.40 -4.57
CA PHE A 238 -15.09 -21.06 -3.30
C PHE A 238 -16.60 -21.24 -3.38
N HIS A 239 -17.20 -20.75 -4.47
CA HIS A 239 -18.65 -20.77 -4.64
C HIS A 239 -19.21 -22.20 -4.72
N SER A 240 -18.59 -23.06 -5.53
CA SER A 240 -19.04 -24.43 -5.76
C SER A 240 -19.02 -25.29 -4.50
N THR A 241 -18.14 -24.95 -3.56
CA THR A 241 -17.91 -25.69 -2.31
C THR A 241 -18.58 -25.05 -1.10
N GLY A 242 -19.16 -23.86 -1.24
CA GLY A 242 -19.66 -23.07 -0.11
C GLY A 242 -18.55 -22.68 0.87
N THR A 243 -17.31 -22.55 0.40
CA THR A 243 -16.16 -22.20 1.25
C THR A 243 -16.09 -20.68 1.45
N TYR A 244 -15.95 -20.25 2.71
CA TYR A 244 -15.66 -18.87 3.07
C TYR A 244 -14.13 -18.70 3.23
N PRO A 245 -13.47 -17.81 2.46
CA PRO A 245 -12.03 -17.56 2.56
C PRO A 245 -11.56 -17.19 3.97
N GLU A 246 -12.40 -16.47 4.72
CA GLU A 246 -12.09 -16.02 6.08
C GLU A 246 -11.93 -17.22 7.03
N ASN A 247 -12.71 -18.28 6.84
CA ASN A 247 -12.65 -19.50 7.64
C ASN A 247 -11.40 -20.36 7.36
N ILE A 248 -10.71 -20.11 6.24
CA ILE A 248 -9.41 -20.73 5.92
C ILE A 248 -8.24 -19.78 6.21
N GLY A 249 -8.49 -18.66 6.90
CA GLY A 249 -7.46 -17.74 7.38
C GLY A 249 -6.95 -16.76 6.33
N ILE A 250 -7.74 -16.44 5.30
CA ILE A 250 -7.36 -15.47 4.27
C ILE A 250 -8.48 -14.45 3.99
N HIS A 251 -8.10 -13.27 3.50
CA HIS A 251 -8.99 -12.30 2.91
C HIS A 251 -8.87 -12.34 1.38
N TRP A 252 -9.97 -12.60 0.69
CA TRP A 252 -9.97 -12.60 -0.78
C TRP A 252 -10.25 -11.20 -1.33
N CYS A 253 -9.45 -10.79 -2.29
CA CYS A 253 -9.62 -9.59 -3.12
C CYS A 253 -9.49 -9.96 -4.60
N SER A 254 -9.98 -9.08 -5.48
CA SER A 254 -9.87 -9.29 -6.92
C SER A 254 -9.42 -8.02 -7.62
N SER A 255 -8.61 -8.18 -8.66
CA SER A 255 -8.28 -7.12 -9.61
C SER A 255 -8.07 -7.72 -11.01
N GLY A 256 -8.30 -6.94 -12.07
CA GLY A 256 -8.16 -7.41 -13.46
C GLY A 256 -6.77 -7.99 -13.81
N LYS A 257 -5.75 -7.68 -13.01
CA LYS A 257 -4.37 -8.17 -13.16
C LYS A 257 -3.94 -9.17 -12.06
N ALA A 258 -4.82 -9.48 -11.10
CA ALA A 258 -4.48 -10.25 -9.90
C ALA A 258 -3.28 -9.66 -9.14
N SER A 259 -3.20 -8.32 -9.07
CA SER A 259 -2.12 -7.55 -8.45
C SER A 259 -2.67 -6.50 -7.47
N MET A 260 -1.79 -5.96 -6.62
CA MET A 260 -2.12 -4.86 -5.72
C MET A 260 -2.61 -3.64 -6.51
N THR A 261 -3.61 -2.95 -5.97
CA THR A 261 -4.16 -1.70 -6.51
C THR A 261 -4.29 -0.67 -5.40
N LEU A 262 -4.40 0.61 -5.75
CA LEU A 262 -4.59 1.69 -4.78
C LEU A 262 -5.80 1.42 -3.85
N THR A 263 -6.91 0.93 -4.41
CA THR A 263 -8.12 0.61 -3.65
C THR A 263 -7.89 -0.54 -2.67
N ILE A 264 -7.22 -1.62 -3.12
CA ILE A 264 -6.93 -2.78 -2.25
C ILE A 264 -5.95 -2.36 -1.14
N MET A 265 -4.89 -1.62 -1.48
CA MET A 265 -3.90 -1.18 -0.51
C MET A 265 -4.50 -0.25 0.55
N LYS A 266 -5.36 0.70 0.14
CA LYS A 266 -6.10 1.54 1.10
C LYS A 266 -6.97 0.70 2.03
N LYS A 267 -7.68 -0.30 1.49
CA LYS A 267 -8.52 -1.20 2.29
C LYS A 267 -7.67 -2.00 3.29
N TRP A 268 -6.52 -2.50 2.85
CA TRP A 268 -5.58 -3.23 3.69
C TRP A 268 -5.02 -2.34 4.80
N LEU A 269 -4.53 -1.14 4.50
CA LEU A 269 -3.97 -0.19 5.47
C LEU A 269 -4.99 0.22 6.55
N ARG A 270 -6.27 0.40 6.16
CA ARG A 270 -7.35 0.68 7.11
C ARG A 270 -7.63 -0.50 8.03
N TRP A 271 -7.67 -1.69 7.46
CA TRP A 271 -7.84 -2.92 8.21
C TRP A 271 -6.66 -3.13 9.17
N PHE A 272 -5.43 -2.93 8.72
CA PHE A 272 -4.23 -3.03 9.55
C PHE A 272 -4.32 -2.06 10.74
N ASP A 273 -4.55 -0.77 10.49
CA ASP A 273 -4.63 0.24 11.55
C ASP A 273 -5.73 -0.07 12.58
N ALA A 274 -6.88 -0.60 12.14
CA ALA A 274 -7.96 -1.02 13.02
C ALA A 274 -7.58 -2.25 13.87
N ASN A 275 -6.86 -3.23 13.32
CA ASN A 275 -6.37 -4.39 14.09
C ASN A 275 -5.27 -4.04 15.10
N MET A 276 -4.69 -2.84 14.98
CA MET A 276 -3.69 -2.33 15.92
C MET A 276 -4.31 -1.49 17.04
N GLU A 277 -5.64 -1.42 17.14
CA GLU A 277 -6.32 -0.69 18.20
C GLU A 277 -5.82 -1.13 19.60
N GLY A 278 -5.45 -0.14 20.41
CA GLY A 278 -4.88 -0.37 21.75
C GLY A 278 -3.35 -0.49 21.78
N ARG A 279 -2.65 -0.50 20.64
CA ARG A 279 -1.18 -0.44 20.58
C ARG A 279 -0.67 0.49 19.49
N LYS A 280 0.53 1.06 19.70
CA LYS A 280 1.23 1.84 18.67
C LYS A 280 2.25 0.96 17.98
N VAL A 281 2.19 0.90 16.66
CA VAL A 281 3.08 0.07 15.85
C VAL A 281 3.77 0.90 14.77
N LEU A 282 4.93 0.42 14.34
CA LEU A 282 5.63 0.89 13.14
C LEU A 282 5.33 -0.08 12.01
N LEU A 283 4.88 0.43 10.87
CA LEU A 283 4.71 -0.32 9.64
C LEU A 283 5.75 0.14 8.62
N VAL A 284 6.60 -0.79 8.20
CA VAL A 284 7.63 -0.60 7.17
C VAL A 284 7.07 -1.04 5.83
N LEU A 285 7.07 -0.13 4.85
CA LEU A 285 6.61 -0.34 3.47
C LEU A 285 7.77 -0.19 2.49
N ASP A 286 7.68 -0.84 1.33
CA ASP A 286 8.55 -0.51 0.21
C ASP A 286 8.15 0.84 -0.41
N ASN A 287 8.98 1.37 -1.32
CA ASN A 287 8.70 2.67 -1.92
C ASN A 287 7.76 2.62 -3.14
N SER A 288 6.92 1.58 -3.25
CA SER A 288 5.95 1.44 -4.35
C SER A 288 5.06 2.67 -4.46
N ASP A 289 4.78 3.08 -5.69
CA ASP A 289 3.86 4.18 -5.99
C ASP A 289 2.46 3.90 -5.41
N VAL A 290 1.99 2.66 -5.49
CA VAL A 290 0.68 2.25 -4.95
C VAL A 290 0.63 2.46 -3.44
N HIS A 291 1.70 2.06 -2.74
CA HIS A 291 1.81 2.20 -1.28
C HIS A 291 1.86 3.68 -0.89
N ARG A 292 2.71 4.48 -1.54
CA ARG A 292 2.83 5.92 -1.29
C ARG A 292 1.50 6.66 -1.51
N LEU A 293 0.84 6.42 -2.65
CA LEU A 293 -0.44 7.05 -2.96
C LEU A 293 -1.55 6.61 -1.99
N ALA A 294 -1.55 5.36 -1.54
CA ALA A 294 -2.53 4.86 -0.58
C ALA A 294 -2.38 5.55 0.78
N VAL A 295 -1.15 5.66 1.27
CA VAL A 295 -0.81 6.34 2.52
C VAL A 295 -1.17 7.81 2.45
N GLU A 296 -0.75 8.52 1.40
CA GLU A 296 -1.04 9.95 1.24
C GLU A 296 -2.55 10.20 1.13
N SER A 297 -3.27 9.35 0.41
CA SER A 297 -4.73 9.41 0.31
C SER A 297 -5.42 9.24 1.65
N ILE A 298 -4.90 8.38 2.53
CA ILE A 298 -5.45 8.17 3.89
C ILE A 298 -5.10 9.34 4.80
N ARG A 299 -3.86 9.84 4.77
CA ARG A 299 -3.43 10.98 5.60
C ARG A 299 -4.18 12.27 5.27
N CYS A 300 -4.45 12.51 3.99
CA CYS A 300 -5.26 13.64 3.53
C CYS A 300 -6.77 13.48 3.76
N SER A 301 -7.23 12.34 4.26
CA SER A 301 -8.65 12.10 4.55
C SER A 301 -9.03 12.57 5.96
N SER A 302 -10.34 12.69 6.23
CA SER A 302 -10.84 13.04 7.58
C SER A 302 -10.54 12.00 8.67
N HIS A 303 -10.08 10.81 8.28
CA HIS A 303 -9.74 9.74 9.20
C HIS A 303 -8.26 9.40 8.96
N ALA A 304 -7.32 10.02 9.65
CA ALA A 304 -5.90 9.63 9.55
C ALA A 304 -5.65 8.30 10.31
N PHE A 305 -4.45 7.74 10.16
CA PHE A 305 -4.00 6.58 10.95
C PHE A 305 -4.04 6.94 12.44
N GLN A 306 -4.56 6.02 13.26
CA GLN A 306 -4.67 6.23 14.70
C GLN A 306 -3.70 5.38 15.48
N ASN A 307 -3.28 4.22 14.97
CA ASN A 307 -2.47 3.25 15.70
C ASN A 307 -1.12 2.99 15.02
N THR A 308 -1.02 3.32 13.74
CA THR A 308 0.11 2.96 12.89
C THR A 308 0.95 4.17 12.53
N THR A 309 2.25 4.11 12.83
CA THR A 309 3.26 4.98 12.21
C THR A 309 3.79 4.28 10.97
N ILE A 310 3.83 4.96 9.83
CA ILE A 310 4.31 4.38 8.57
C ILE A 310 5.69 4.94 8.24
N ILE A 311 6.60 4.08 7.80
CA ILE A 311 7.89 4.46 7.24
C ILE A 311 8.14 3.70 5.94
N PHE A 312 8.74 4.40 4.97
CA PHE A 312 9.10 3.84 3.67
C PHE A 312 10.57 3.46 3.64
N LEU A 313 10.88 2.30 3.08
CA LEU A 313 12.23 1.90 2.72
C LEU A 313 12.76 2.81 1.59
N PRO A 314 14.09 2.93 1.44
CA PRO A 314 14.67 3.73 0.38
C PRO A 314 14.23 3.25 -1.02
N SER A 315 14.13 4.17 -1.98
CA SER A 315 13.89 3.82 -3.39
C SER A 315 14.92 2.81 -3.92
N ASN A 316 14.49 1.89 -4.79
CA ASN A 316 15.35 0.88 -5.42
C ASN A 316 16.14 0.00 -4.44
N SER A 317 15.62 -0.20 -3.22
CA SER A 317 16.30 -0.97 -2.17
C SER A 317 15.61 -2.28 -1.81
N THR A 318 14.58 -2.68 -2.55
CA THR A 318 13.76 -3.89 -2.31
C THR A 318 14.64 -5.11 -2.07
N ASN A 319 15.60 -5.39 -2.95
CA ASN A 319 16.50 -6.56 -2.81
C ASN A 319 17.53 -6.46 -1.67
N VAL A 320 17.60 -5.33 -0.96
CA VAL A 320 18.62 -5.05 0.06
C VAL A 320 18.02 -4.87 1.45
N TYR A 321 16.92 -4.12 1.56
CA TYR A 321 16.36 -3.71 2.85
C TYR A 321 14.91 -4.15 3.05
N GLN A 322 14.27 -4.82 2.10
CA GLN A 322 12.91 -5.33 2.30
C GLN A 322 12.97 -6.69 3.01
N PRO A 323 12.51 -6.81 4.29
CA PRO A 323 12.61 -8.06 5.02
C PRO A 323 12.03 -9.26 4.27
N PHE A 324 10.88 -9.11 3.61
CA PHE A 324 10.23 -10.26 2.96
C PHE A 324 11.00 -10.82 1.76
N GLU A 325 11.70 -9.94 1.02
CA GLU A 325 12.58 -10.31 -0.09
C GLU A 325 13.88 -10.98 0.38
N LEU A 326 14.28 -10.77 1.63
CA LEU A 326 15.50 -11.35 2.22
C LEU A 326 15.32 -12.77 2.76
N GLY A 327 14.31 -13.50 2.29
CA GLY A 327 14.16 -14.94 2.47
C GLY A 327 12.76 -15.43 2.83
N VAL A 328 11.86 -14.54 3.28
CA VAL A 328 10.50 -14.92 3.70
C VAL A 328 9.70 -15.45 2.50
N PHE A 329 9.68 -14.71 1.39
CA PHE A 329 8.96 -15.14 0.19
C PHE A 329 9.51 -16.45 -0.37
N ASN A 330 10.84 -16.59 -0.43
CA ASN A 330 11.46 -17.82 -0.91
C ASN A 330 11.07 -19.03 -0.04
N ALA A 331 11.15 -18.93 1.29
CA ALA A 331 10.72 -20.02 2.18
C ALA A 331 9.25 -20.35 1.99
N PHE A 332 8.41 -19.32 1.95
CA PHE A 332 6.98 -19.48 1.78
C PHE A 332 6.66 -20.23 0.48
N LYS A 333 7.31 -19.86 -0.63
CA LYS A 333 7.16 -20.54 -1.93
C LYS A 333 7.68 -21.97 -1.88
N ILE A 334 8.84 -22.23 -1.27
CA ILE A 334 9.37 -23.58 -1.06
C ILE A 334 8.34 -24.44 -0.31
N LEU A 335 7.80 -23.95 0.80
CA LEU A 335 6.80 -24.66 1.61
C LEU A 335 5.51 -24.93 0.83
N TYR A 336 5.07 -23.97 0.01
CA TYR A 336 3.93 -24.16 -0.88
C TYR A 336 4.22 -25.25 -1.93
N ARG A 337 5.36 -25.17 -2.62
CA ARG A 337 5.77 -26.15 -3.64
C ARG A 337 6.00 -27.54 -3.05
N LEU A 338 6.42 -27.64 -1.80
CA LEU A 338 6.54 -28.91 -1.09
C LEU A 338 5.17 -29.57 -0.89
N GLN A 339 4.19 -28.82 -0.38
CA GLN A 339 2.82 -29.33 -0.24
C GLN A 339 2.21 -29.74 -1.58
N TRP A 340 2.42 -28.91 -2.61
CA TRP A 340 2.01 -29.21 -3.98
C TRP A 340 2.61 -30.53 -4.48
N THR A 341 3.92 -30.70 -4.34
CA THR A 341 4.65 -31.87 -4.86
C THR A 341 4.27 -33.15 -4.10
N ARG A 342 4.10 -33.08 -2.77
CA ARG A 342 3.60 -34.21 -1.96
C ARG A 342 2.19 -34.66 -2.38
N TYR A 343 1.30 -33.72 -2.63
CA TYR A 343 -0.05 -34.03 -3.12
C TYR A 343 -0.01 -34.68 -4.50
N TRP A 344 0.84 -34.15 -5.40
CA TRP A 344 1.09 -34.72 -6.72
C TRP A 344 1.51 -36.19 -6.66
N LYS A 345 2.51 -36.51 -5.83
CA LYS A 345 2.96 -37.88 -5.62
C LYS A 345 1.79 -38.80 -5.22
N THR A 346 0.98 -38.35 -4.26
CA THR A 346 -0.18 -39.12 -3.80
C THR A 346 -1.19 -39.38 -4.92
N LEU A 347 -1.50 -38.38 -5.75
CA LEU A 347 -2.41 -38.54 -6.87
C LEU A 347 -1.88 -39.52 -7.92
N LEU A 348 -0.59 -39.42 -8.25
CA LEU A 348 0.04 -40.28 -9.24
C LEU A 348 0.15 -41.72 -8.77
N SER A 349 0.46 -41.95 -7.49
CA SER A 349 0.40 -43.29 -6.88
C SER A 349 -1.00 -43.91 -6.97
N ASN A 350 -2.05 -43.07 -7.00
CA ASN A 350 -3.44 -43.48 -7.16
C ASN A 350 -3.92 -43.50 -8.63
N GLY A 351 -3.02 -43.29 -9.61
CA GLY A 351 -3.35 -43.28 -11.04
C GLY A 351 -4.20 -42.08 -11.49
N GLN A 352 -4.23 -40.99 -10.72
CA GLN A 352 -5.00 -39.79 -11.02
C GLN A 352 -4.13 -38.70 -11.65
N SER A 353 -4.68 -37.94 -12.60
CA SER A 353 -3.98 -36.81 -13.22
C SER A 353 -3.99 -35.60 -12.30
N PRO A 354 -2.83 -35.12 -11.84
CA PRO A 354 -2.80 -34.01 -10.91
C PRO A 354 -3.24 -32.66 -11.50
N GLN A 355 -3.01 -32.45 -12.80
CA GLN A 355 -3.41 -31.23 -13.50
C GLN A 355 -4.92 -31.01 -13.46
N THR A 356 -5.69 -32.11 -13.42
CA THR A 356 -7.16 -32.17 -13.40
C THR A 356 -7.79 -32.27 -12.01
N LYS A 357 -6.94 -32.21 -10.98
CA LYS A 357 -7.35 -32.36 -9.57
C LYS A 357 -6.90 -31.21 -8.71
N THR A 358 -5.92 -30.44 -9.17
CA THR A 358 -5.55 -29.22 -8.47
C THR A 358 -6.36 -28.02 -8.92
N ASN A 359 -7.06 -27.43 -7.96
CA ASN A 359 -7.87 -26.23 -8.13
C ASN A 359 -7.39 -25.11 -7.19
N LEU A 360 -7.92 -23.91 -7.41
CA LEU A 360 -7.57 -22.73 -6.63
C LEU A 360 -7.83 -22.91 -5.13
N LEU A 361 -8.95 -23.54 -4.72
CA LEU A 361 -9.25 -23.74 -3.29
C LEU A 361 -8.16 -24.57 -2.60
N LEU A 362 -7.67 -25.63 -3.25
CA LEU A 362 -6.59 -26.44 -2.70
C LEU A 362 -5.28 -25.64 -2.62
N ALA A 363 -4.98 -24.84 -3.65
CA ALA A 363 -3.84 -23.94 -3.61
C ALA A 363 -3.93 -22.94 -2.45
N ILE A 364 -5.09 -22.33 -2.21
CA ILE A 364 -5.29 -21.39 -1.12
C ILE A 364 -5.15 -22.07 0.25
N LYS A 365 -5.61 -23.30 0.39
CA LYS A 365 -5.37 -24.09 1.61
C LYS A 365 -3.87 -24.31 1.85
N TRP A 366 -3.10 -24.61 0.82
CA TRP A 366 -1.65 -24.73 0.95
C TRP A 366 -0.96 -23.40 1.23
N VAL A 367 -1.40 -22.30 0.61
CA VAL A 367 -0.94 -20.94 0.91
C VAL A 367 -1.17 -20.62 2.39
N ALA A 368 -2.39 -20.82 2.90
CA ALA A 368 -2.71 -20.59 4.30
C ALA A 368 -1.90 -21.50 5.24
N SER A 369 -1.76 -22.78 4.90
CA SER A 369 -0.96 -23.75 5.67
C SER A 369 0.52 -23.37 5.70
N SER A 370 1.09 -23.02 4.55
CA SER A 370 2.50 -22.59 4.44
C SER A 370 2.77 -21.38 5.32
N TRP A 371 1.88 -20.39 5.31
CA TRP A 371 2.05 -19.18 6.11
C TRP A 371 1.80 -19.41 7.59
N ASN A 372 0.66 -19.98 7.96
CA ASN A 372 0.22 -20.05 9.35
C ASN A 372 0.94 -21.16 10.15
N ILE A 373 1.21 -22.30 9.52
CA ILE A 373 1.69 -23.51 10.19
C ILE A 373 3.18 -23.75 9.90
N SER A 374 3.55 -23.80 8.63
CA SER A 374 4.87 -24.31 8.23
C SER A 374 6.00 -23.27 8.31
N LEU A 375 5.71 -21.99 8.04
CA LEU A 375 6.72 -20.94 8.06
C LEU A 375 7.09 -20.58 9.51
N SER A 376 8.35 -20.88 9.85
CA SER A 376 8.93 -20.61 11.17
C SER A 376 9.09 -19.12 11.45
N GLU A 377 8.86 -18.72 12.70
CA GLU A 377 9.08 -17.35 13.20
C GLU A 377 10.54 -16.92 13.04
N SER A 378 11.49 -17.86 13.22
CA SER A 378 12.93 -17.60 13.09
C SER A 378 13.37 -17.17 11.69
N ILE A 379 12.60 -17.53 10.66
CA ILE A 379 12.83 -17.10 9.28
C ILE A 379 12.55 -15.60 9.17
N ILE A 380 11.45 -15.14 9.76
CA ILE A 380 11.02 -13.75 9.73
C ILE A 380 11.99 -12.91 10.57
N ASP A 381 12.31 -13.32 11.81
CA ASP A 381 13.28 -12.61 12.67
C ASP A 381 14.64 -12.45 11.97
N ARG A 382 15.15 -13.51 11.34
CA ARG A 382 16.40 -13.43 10.58
C ARG A 382 16.31 -12.44 9.43
N ALA A 383 15.20 -12.43 8.69
CA ALA A 383 15.01 -11.55 7.55
C ALA A 383 14.97 -10.07 7.97
N PHE A 384 14.35 -9.75 9.11
CA PHE A 384 14.36 -8.41 9.70
C PHE A 384 15.73 -7.97 10.25
N ARG A 385 16.57 -8.91 10.70
CA ARG A 385 17.96 -8.60 11.06
C ARG A 385 18.78 -8.29 9.81
N ARG A 386 18.67 -9.13 8.78
CA ARG A 386 19.38 -8.95 7.51
C ARG A 386 18.99 -7.67 6.77
N SER A 387 17.75 -7.20 6.94
CA SER A 387 17.29 -5.96 6.31
C SER A 387 17.92 -4.70 6.88
N GLY A 388 18.58 -4.78 8.04
CA GLY A 388 19.15 -3.61 8.71
C GLY A 388 18.11 -2.67 9.35
N VAL A 389 16.81 -2.94 9.21
CA VAL A 389 15.72 -2.11 9.81
C VAL A 389 15.87 -2.03 11.34
N LEU A 390 16.32 -3.11 11.97
CA LEU A 390 16.47 -3.19 13.42
C LEU A 390 17.82 -2.65 13.95
N ASN A 391 18.69 -2.14 13.06
CA ASN A 391 20.10 -1.80 13.37
C ASN A 391 20.88 -2.97 14.01
N ILE A 392 20.49 -4.20 13.69
CA ILE A 392 21.16 -5.42 14.13
C ILE A 392 21.74 -6.04 12.86
N ILE A 393 22.98 -5.69 12.56
CA ILE A 393 23.67 -6.29 11.42
C ILE A 393 24.17 -7.66 11.86
N ASP A 394 23.47 -8.73 11.47
CA ASP A 394 23.97 -10.09 11.57
C ASP A 394 24.88 -10.37 10.35
N ASP A 395 26.05 -9.74 10.36
CA ASP A 395 27.11 -9.91 9.34
C ASP A 395 27.90 -11.22 9.54
N SER A 396 27.42 -12.13 10.40
CA SER A 396 28.09 -13.41 10.54
C SER A 396 27.94 -14.20 9.24
N GLU A 397 29.07 -14.44 8.55
CA GLU A 397 29.15 -15.33 7.38
C GLU A 397 28.43 -16.67 7.65
N ALA A 398 28.45 -17.13 8.90
CA ALA A 398 27.72 -18.30 9.37
C ALA A 398 26.19 -18.20 9.19
N ALA A 399 25.54 -17.05 9.52
CA ALA A 399 24.09 -16.87 9.37
C ALA A 399 23.65 -16.78 7.89
N LEU A 400 24.55 -16.29 7.01
CA LEU A 400 24.37 -16.26 5.56
C LEU A 400 24.62 -17.64 4.90
N GLN A 401 25.44 -18.49 5.52
CA GLN A 401 25.81 -19.82 5.02
C GLN A 401 24.91 -20.96 5.49
N VAL A 402 24.06 -20.79 6.52
CA VAL A 402 23.10 -21.85 6.91
C VAL A 402 22.16 -22.13 5.73
N PRO A 403 22.17 -23.34 5.15
CA PRO A 403 21.32 -23.67 4.02
C PRO A 403 19.86 -23.50 4.40
N PHE A 404 19.24 -22.44 3.91
CA PHE A 404 17.86 -22.13 4.20
C PHE A 404 16.97 -23.18 3.54
N MET A 405 16.15 -23.88 4.34
CA MET A 405 15.19 -24.87 3.85
C MET A 405 15.80 -26.02 3.01
N SER A 406 17.05 -26.41 3.28
CA SER A 406 17.77 -27.39 2.43
C SER A 406 17.12 -28.77 2.40
N ASN A 407 16.51 -29.21 3.49
CA ASN A 407 15.83 -30.49 3.56
C ASN A 407 14.56 -30.48 2.71
N GLU A 408 13.78 -29.41 2.78
CA GLU A 408 12.55 -29.23 2.00
C GLU A 408 12.86 -29.11 0.52
N VAL A 409 13.90 -28.35 0.15
CA VAL A 409 14.37 -28.24 -1.23
C VAL A 409 14.83 -29.60 -1.75
N LYS A 410 15.60 -30.35 -0.95
CA LYS A 410 16.03 -31.71 -1.32
C LYS A 410 14.84 -32.64 -1.51
N GLU A 411 13.85 -32.60 -0.61
CA GLU A 411 12.64 -33.39 -0.74
C GLU A 411 11.85 -33.04 -2.02
N ILE A 412 11.73 -31.74 -2.34
CA ILE A 412 11.12 -31.32 -3.61
C ILE A 412 11.87 -31.92 -4.80
N ILE A 413 13.21 -31.87 -4.81
CA ILE A 413 14.03 -32.45 -5.88
C ILE A 413 13.76 -33.95 -6.01
N ASP A 414 13.83 -34.69 -4.90
CA ASP A 414 13.64 -36.15 -4.88
C ASP A 414 12.24 -36.51 -5.40
N LEU A 415 11.21 -35.79 -4.96
CA LEU A 415 9.83 -36.00 -5.40
C LEU A 415 9.63 -35.62 -6.88
N ILE A 416 10.24 -34.54 -7.37
CA ILE A 416 10.17 -34.15 -8.78
C ILE A 416 10.83 -35.22 -9.65
N GLN A 417 11.99 -35.75 -9.26
CA GLN A 417 12.68 -36.81 -9.99
C GLN A 417 11.86 -38.10 -10.03
N GLU A 418 11.19 -38.46 -8.93
CA GLU A 418 10.29 -39.61 -8.86
C GLU A 418 9.10 -39.46 -9.82
N VAL A 419 8.55 -38.25 -9.93
CA VAL A 419 7.34 -37.99 -10.71
C VAL A 419 7.60 -37.72 -12.20
N LEU A 420 8.60 -36.92 -12.54
CA LEU A 420 8.88 -36.47 -13.91
C LEU A 420 10.03 -37.24 -14.57
N GLY A 421 10.69 -38.15 -13.85
CA GLY A 421 11.88 -38.86 -14.32
C GLY A 421 13.12 -37.96 -14.38
N LYS A 422 14.13 -38.36 -15.17
CA LYS A 422 15.42 -37.64 -15.32
C LYS A 422 15.33 -36.32 -16.12
N ALA A 423 14.17 -35.68 -16.17
CA ALA A 423 14.05 -34.40 -16.85
C ALA A 423 14.86 -33.33 -16.10
N GLU A 424 15.66 -32.55 -16.83
CA GLU A 424 16.48 -31.48 -16.27
C GLU A 424 15.56 -30.31 -15.86
N VAL A 425 15.25 -30.24 -14.56
CA VAL A 425 14.38 -29.21 -13.99
C VAL A 425 15.24 -28.05 -13.53
N LYS A 426 14.99 -26.85 -14.06
CA LYS A 426 15.54 -25.62 -13.49
C LYS A 426 14.79 -25.28 -12.21
N LEU A 427 15.27 -25.82 -11.09
CA LEU A 427 14.61 -25.72 -9.78
C LEU A 427 14.31 -24.27 -9.38
N GLU A 428 15.26 -23.36 -9.61
CA GLU A 428 15.07 -21.93 -9.32
C GLU A 428 13.88 -21.34 -10.09
N SER A 429 13.76 -21.68 -11.37
CA SER A 429 12.65 -21.24 -12.23
C SER A 429 11.30 -21.83 -11.83
N TYR A 430 11.27 -22.90 -11.03
CA TYR A 430 10.04 -23.50 -10.50
C TYR A 430 9.66 -22.93 -9.12
N LEU A 431 10.66 -22.77 -8.24
CA LEU A 431 10.44 -22.26 -6.89
C LEU A 431 10.08 -20.77 -6.92
N SER A 432 10.80 -19.99 -7.72
CA SER A 432 10.67 -18.53 -7.81
C SER A 432 10.87 -18.06 -9.25
N PRO A 433 9.91 -18.33 -10.16
CA PRO A 433 9.94 -17.82 -11.53
C PRO A 433 9.98 -16.29 -11.55
N PHE A 434 10.74 -15.72 -12.48
CA PHE A 434 10.91 -14.26 -12.61
C PHE A 434 9.57 -13.53 -12.82
N GLU A 435 8.60 -14.14 -13.49
CA GLU A 435 7.28 -13.55 -13.75
C GLU A 435 6.37 -13.46 -12.50
N GLU A 436 6.78 -14.08 -11.38
CA GLU A 436 6.17 -13.87 -10.06
C GLU A 436 6.70 -12.62 -9.35
N SER A 437 7.83 -12.06 -9.79
CA SER A 437 8.29 -10.76 -9.31
C SER A 437 7.25 -9.69 -9.66
N LEU A 438 6.96 -8.82 -8.70
CA LEU A 438 5.96 -7.76 -8.83
C LEU A 438 6.58 -6.41 -9.19
N GLU A 439 7.84 -6.36 -9.66
CA GLU A 439 8.55 -5.11 -10.00
C GLU A 439 7.66 -4.13 -10.79
N ASP A 440 7.24 -3.09 -10.08
CA ASP A 440 6.40 -1.99 -10.58
C ASP A 440 7.23 -1.13 -11.54
N ASN A 441 7.20 -1.45 -12.83
CA ASN A 441 7.58 -0.45 -13.83
C ASN A 441 6.55 0.67 -13.78
N ALA A 442 6.95 1.95 -13.65
CA ALA A 442 6.06 3.12 -13.55
C ALA A 442 5.02 3.26 -14.68
N LYS A 443 5.15 2.52 -15.81
CA LYS A 443 4.10 2.38 -16.82
C LYS A 443 2.89 1.56 -16.34
N ASN A 444 3.08 0.69 -15.36
CA ASN A 444 2.07 -0.21 -14.82
C ASN A 444 1.04 0.50 -13.95
N LEU A 445 1.28 1.65 -13.31
CA LEU A 445 0.23 2.28 -12.48
C LEU A 445 -0.95 2.76 -13.33
N GLN A 446 -0.65 3.52 -14.40
CA GLN A 446 -1.65 3.98 -15.34
C GLN A 446 -2.31 2.78 -16.03
N ASP A 447 -1.53 1.78 -16.45
CA ASP A 447 -2.09 0.57 -17.05
C ASP A 447 -2.80 -0.35 -16.04
N ASN A 448 -2.55 -0.29 -14.73
CA ASN A 448 -3.19 -1.11 -13.69
C ASN A 448 -4.53 -0.50 -13.30
N GLU A 449 -4.62 0.82 -13.19
CA GLU A 449 -5.88 1.53 -12.93
C GLU A 449 -6.76 1.56 -14.19
N ILE A 450 -6.20 1.87 -15.36
CA ILE A 450 -6.92 1.80 -16.64
C ILE A 450 -7.30 0.34 -16.95
N ALA A 451 -6.42 -0.66 -16.81
CA ALA A 451 -6.86 -2.04 -17.01
C ALA A 451 -7.88 -2.50 -15.96
N ALA A 452 -7.81 -2.06 -14.69
CA ALA A 452 -8.84 -2.40 -13.70
C ALA A 452 -10.21 -1.79 -14.06
N ASP A 453 -10.23 -0.60 -14.66
CA ASP A 453 -11.47 0.06 -15.09
C ASP A 453 -11.99 -0.44 -16.45
N PHE A 454 -11.12 -0.98 -17.32
CA PHE A 454 -11.49 -1.41 -18.69
C PHE A 454 -11.44 -2.93 -18.94
N THR A 455 -10.85 -3.74 -18.06
CA THR A 455 -11.07 -5.20 -18.06
C THR A 455 -12.29 -5.47 -17.19
N ASN A 456 -13.38 -5.92 -17.80
CA ASN A 456 -14.57 -6.32 -17.05
C ASN A 456 -14.15 -7.30 -15.96
N ASP A 457 -14.47 -6.97 -14.71
CA ASP A 457 -14.38 -7.90 -13.59
C ASP A 457 -15.08 -9.19 -14.01
N LYS A 458 -14.31 -10.26 -14.20
CA LYS A 458 -14.92 -11.57 -14.43
C LYS A 458 -15.48 -12.04 -13.10
N GLU A 459 -16.72 -12.48 -13.13
CA GLU A 459 -17.30 -13.18 -11.98
C GLU A 459 -16.51 -14.46 -11.68
N PHE A 460 -15.93 -15.10 -12.72
CA PHE A 460 -15.24 -16.39 -12.66
C PHE A 460 -13.96 -16.46 -13.52
N GLU A 461 -12.98 -17.29 -13.12
CA GLU A 461 -11.78 -17.57 -13.93
C GLU A 461 -12.06 -18.63 -15.01
N THR A 462 -11.37 -18.52 -16.16
CA THR A 462 -11.60 -19.36 -17.35
C THR A 462 -10.93 -20.74 -17.27
N ASP A 463 -10.00 -20.91 -16.35
CA ASP A 463 -9.17 -22.10 -16.10
C ASP A 463 -9.55 -22.83 -14.81
N GLU A 464 -10.59 -22.38 -14.11
CA GLU A 464 -11.21 -23.12 -13.01
C GLU A 464 -12.03 -24.30 -13.55
N GLU A 465 -11.64 -25.51 -13.14
CA GLU A 465 -12.33 -26.75 -13.51
C GLU A 465 -13.74 -26.82 -12.91
N GLU A 466 -14.69 -27.36 -13.68
CA GLU A 466 -16.11 -27.51 -13.33
C GLU A 466 -16.39 -28.55 -12.22
N GLN A 467 -15.38 -29.00 -11.47
CA GLN A 467 -15.62 -29.94 -10.38
C GLN A 467 -16.34 -29.23 -9.22
N SER A 468 -17.66 -29.39 -9.18
CA SER A 468 -18.50 -29.05 -8.04
C SER A 468 -18.27 -30.06 -6.91
N TYR A 469 -17.82 -29.58 -5.76
CA TYR A 469 -17.83 -30.37 -4.53
C TYR A 469 -19.02 -29.88 -3.69
N PRO A 470 -20.04 -30.70 -3.45
CA PRO A 470 -21.18 -30.26 -2.65
C PRO A 470 -20.71 -29.87 -1.23
N PRO A 471 -21.41 -28.95 -0.56
CA PRO A 471 -21.11 -28.60 0.82
C PRO A 471 -21.01 -29.84 1.70
N MET A 472 -20.02 -29.87 2.59
CA MET A 472 -19.78 -31.02 3.46
C MET A 472 -20.97 -31.27 4.39
N PRO A 473 -21.63 -32.45 4.32
CA PRO A 473 -22.70 -32.79 5.24
C PRO A 473 -22.19 -32.90 6.69
N HIS A 474 -22.99 -32.48 7.65
CA HIS A 474 -22.60 -32.49 9.06
C HIS A 474 -22.34 -33.92 9.57
N GLU A 475 -23.12 -34.90 9.10
CA GLU A 475 -22.94 -36.32 9.43
C GLU A 475 -21.57 -36.85 8.98
N LYS A 476 -21.11 -36.47 7.78
CA LYS A 476 -19.78 -36.86 7.30
C LYS A 476 -18.67 -36.22 8.12
N ALA A 477 -18.85 -34.97 8.55
CA ALA A 477 -17.90 -34.31 9.44
C ALA A 477 -17.82 -35.00 10.81
N LEU A 478 -18.97 -35.40 11.38
CA LEU A 478 -19.04 -36.17 12.62
C LEU A 478 -18.36 -37.54 12.50
N GLN A 479 -18.63 -38.27 11.41
CA GLN A 479 -17.98 -39.55 11.16
C GLN A 479 -16.46 -39.39 11.04
N ALA A 480 -16.00 -38.37 10.32
CA ALA A 480 -14.57 -38.12 10.14
C ALA A 480 -13.86 -37.83 11.47
N ILE A 481 -14.44 -36.97 12.33
CA ILE A 481 -13.81 -36.64 13.62
C ILE A 481 -13.87 -37.82 14.61
N GLN A 482 -14.91 -38.66 14.54
CA GLN A 482 -14.98 -39.90 15.32
C GLN A 482 -13.92 -40.92 14.89
N LEU A 483 -13.72 -41.08 13.58
CA LEU A 483 -12.64 -41.91 13.05
C LEU A 483 -11.26 -41.39 13.48
N LEU A 484 -11.08 -40.07 13.51
CA LEU A 484 -9.84 -39.45 13.98
C LEU A 484 -9.60 -39.70 15.48
N LEU A 485 -10.64 -39.60 16.32
CA LEU A 485 -10.55 -39.97 17.74
C LEU A 485 -10.17 -41.44 17.92
N GLN A 486 -10.78 -42.33 17.14
CA GLN A 486 -10.44 -43.75 17.18
C GLN A 486 -8.99 -44.00 16.77
N TYR A 487 -8.53 -43.34 15.71
CA TYR A 487 -7.15 -43.42 15.27
C TYR A 487 -6.18 -42.95 16.35
N GLU A 488 -6.42 -41.79 16.97
CA GLU A 488 -5.56 -41.27 18.04
C GLU A 488 -5.57 -42.18 19.28
N ALA A 489 -6.72 -42.74 19.67
CA ALA A 489 -6.80 -43.68 20.78
C ALA A 489 -6.02 -44.98 20.57
N GLN A 490 -5.78 -45.38 19.31
CA GLN A 490 -5.05 -46.59 18.95
C GLN A 490 -3.54 -46.38 18.84
N ARG A 491 -3.04 -45.15 19.03
CA ARG A 491 -1.61 -44.88 18.89
C ARG A 491 -0.85 -45.45 20.08
N PRO A 492 0.32 -46.10 19.84
CA PRO A 492 1.13 -46.68 20.91
C PRO A 492 1.86 -45.62 21.77
N ASN A 493 1.88 -44.36 21.33
CA ASN A 493 2.54 -43.26 22.05
C ASN A 493 1.53 -42.49 22.91
N ASN A 494 1.91 -42.24 24.17
CA ASN A 494 1.07 -41.63 25.21
C ASN A 494 1.02 -40.09 25.13
N ASP A 495 0.76 -39.52 23.95
CA ASP A 495 0.59 -38.08 23.80
C ASP A 495 -0.86 -37.68 24.11
N ASN A 496 -1.12 -37.42 25.40
CA ASN A 496 -2.46 -37.10 25.92
C ASN A 496 -2.97 -35.70 25.51
N THR A 497 -2.26 -34.96 24.65
CA THR A 497 -2.65 -33.59 24.28
C THR A 497 -3.63 -33.53 23.11
N ASN A 498 -3.52 -34.43 22.13
CA ASN A 498 -4.31 -34.37 20.90
C ASN A 498 -5.74 -34.87 21.09
N TYR A 499 -5.92 -35.97 21.83
CA TYR A 499 -7.24 -36.58 22.01
C TYR A 499 -8.27 -35.60 22.63
N PRO A 500 -7.97 -34.90 23.75
CA PRO A 500 -8.92 -33.93 24.32
C PRO A 500 -9.21 -32.73 23.40
N GLN A 501 -8.24 -32.30 22.57
CA GLN A 501 -8.46 -31.22 21.61
C GLN A 501 -9.45 -31.63 20.52
N ILE A 502 -9.28 -32.84 19.98
CA ILE A 502 -10.19 -33.40 18.97
C ILE A 502 -11.59 -33.59 19.58
N GLU A 503 -11.67 -34.07 20.82
CA GLU A 503 -12.95 -34.24 21.53
C GLU A 503 -13.66 -32.90 21.76
N ARG A 504 -12.92 -31.84 22.10
CA ARG A 504 -13.47 -30.48 22.18
C ARG A 504 -14.05 -30.01 20.85
N HIS A 505 -13.37 -30.29 19.74
CA HIS A 505 -13.89 -29.97 18.41
C HIS A 505 -15.14 -30.78 18.05
N LEU A 506 -15.21 -32.05 18.46
CA LEU A 506 -16.42 -32.86 18.30
C LEU A 506 -17.61 -32.22 19.02
N SER A 507 -17.43 -31.78 20.26
CA SER A 507 -18.48 -31.08 21.02
C SER A 507 -18.98 -29.81 20.30
N ILE A 508 -18.06 -29.01 19.75
CA ILE A 508 -18.42 -27.82 18.97
C ILE A 508 -19.27 -28.16 17.74
N ILE A 509 -18.91 -29.22 17.01
CA ILE A 509 -19.67 -29.65 15.82
C ILE A 509 -21.07 -30.16 16.22
N GLN A 510 -21.17 -30.89 17.33
CA GLN A 510 -22.44 -31.39 17.86
C GLN A 510 -23.36 -30.25 18.31
N ASN A 511 -22.84 -29.21 18.95
CA ASN A 511 -23.64 -28.05 19.38
C ASN A 511 -24.23 -27.30 18.17
N ARG A 512 -23.44 -27.09 17.11
CA ARG A 512 -23.92 -26.47 15.85
C ARG A 512 -25.04 -27.26 15.17
N LEU A 513 -25.08 -28.57 15.38
CA LEU A 513 -26.15 -29.45 14.88
C LEU A 513 -27.44 -29.30 15.70
N GLN A 514 -27.33 -29.06 17.00
CA GLN A 514 -28.48 -28.84 17.88
C GLN A 514 -29.11 -27.47 17.62
N GLU A 515 -28.31 -26.43 17.34
CA GLU A 515 -28.80 -25.08 17.01
C GLU A 515 -29.58 -25.00 15.69
N LYS A 516 -29.47 -26.01 14.82
CA LYS A 516 -30.19 -26.08 13.52
C LYS A 516 -31.50 -26.87 13.57
N LYS A 517 -31.79 -27.55 14.67
CA LYS A 517 -33.06 -28.26 14.91
C LYS A 517 -34.00 -27.37 15.70
#